data_AF-A0A940CTS7-F1
#
_entry.id   AF-A0A940CTS7-F1
#
_cell.length_a   1.000
_cell.length_b   1.000
_cell.length_c   1.000
_cell.angle_alpha   90.00
_cell.angle_beta   90.00
_cell.angle_gamma   90.00
#
_symmetry.space_group_name_H-M   'P 1'
#
loop_
_entity.id
_entity.type
_entity.pdbx_description
1 polymer ?
#
loop_
_entity_poly.entity_id
_entity_poly.type
_entity_poly.pdbx_seq_one_letter_code
_entity_poly.pdbx_strand_id
1 'polypeptide(L)' 'MLFGFGFKNKTVKELRKNQGLTAKELAQKLKLDTIDILKYDHTKLKDVPEPLQTKLIPILRGDYMDKIPWL' A
#
# COMPACT_ATOMS: atom_id res chain seq x y z
N MET A 1 11.25 -8.28 11.06
CA MET A 1 9.96 -7.77 11.58
C MET A 1 10.19 -6.51 12.41
N LEU A 2 10.19 -5.31 11.80
CA LEU A 2 10.33 -4.03 12.52
C LEU A 2 9.68 -2.88 11.71
N PHE A 3 8.41 -3.01 11.32
CA PHE A 3 7.65 -1.93 10.65
C PHE A 3 6.67 -1.21 11.59
N GLY A 4 6.87 -1.35 12.91
CA GLY A 4 5.83 -1.22 13.94
C GLY A 4 5.22 0.17 14.18
N PHE A 5 5.82 1.29 13.74
CA PHE A 5 5.29 2.63 14.06
C PHE A 5 5.31 3.64 12.91
N GLY A 6 6.29 3.57 12.01
CA GLY A 6 6.41 4.52 10.89
C GLY A 6 5.44 4.25 9.73
N PHE A 7 5.15 2.98 9.45
CA PHE A 7 4.39 2.56 8.27
C PHE A 7 2.93 3.03 8.28
N LYS A 8 2.27 2.96 9.45
CA LYS A 8 0.88 3.39 9.63
C LYS A 8 0.69 4.92 9.56
N ASN A 9 1.77 5.67 9.83
CA ASN A 9 1.75 7.14 9.81
C ASN A 9 2.07 7.74 8.43
N LYS A 10 2.57 6.93 7.48
CA LYS A 10 2.83 7.33 6.10
C LYS A 10 1.53 7.37 5.28
N THR A 11 1.56 8.17 4.23
CA THR A 11 0.46 8.25 3.26
C THR A 11 0.50 7.07 2.29
N VAL A 12 -0.67 6.73 1.72
CA VAL A 12 -0.75 5.70 0.67
C VAL A 12 0.16 6.07 -0.51
N LYS A 13 0.25 7.37 -0.85
CA LYS A 13 1.14 7.89 -1.90
C LYS A 13 2.61 7.60 -1.65
N GLU A 14 3.10 7.89 -0.45
CA GLU A 14 4.50 7.62 -0.10
C GLU A 14 4.81 6.13 -0.14
N LEU A 15 3.94 5.31 0.44
CA LEU A 15 4.13 3.86 0.48
C LEU A 15 4.11 3.25 -0.92
N ARG A 16 3.18 3.71 -1.76
CA ARG A 16 3.07 3.30 -3.16
C ARG A 16 4.32 3.68 -3.95
N LYS A 17 4.82 4.91 -3.80
CA LYS A 17 6.06 5.38 -4.44
C LYS A 17 7.29 4.61 -3.96
N ASN A 18 7.36 4.28 -2.67
CA ASN A 18 8.44 3.48 -2.10
C ASN A 18 8.50 2.07 -2.72
N GLN A 19 7.33 1.51 -3.05
CA GLN A 19 7.21 0.24 -3.77
C GLN A 19 7.40 0.37 -5.30
N GLY A 20 7.61 1.58 -5.83
CA GLY A 20 7.71 1.82 -7.28
C GLY A 20 6.39 1.65 -8.05
N LEU A 21 5.24 1.62 -7.35
CA LEU A 21 3.93 1.36 -7.96
C LEU A 21 3.24 2.66 -8.39
N THR A 22 2.45 2.60 -9.46
CA THR A 22 1.49 3.65 -9.82
C THR A 22 0.13 3.42 -9.14
N ALA A 23 -0.71 4.47 -9.06
CA ALA A 23 -2.05 4.34 -8.47
C ALA A 23 -2.91 3.31 -9.23
N LYS A 24 -2.72 3.24 -10.55
CA LYS A 24 -3.37 2.28 -11.43
C LYS A 24 -2.92 0.84 -11.15
N GLU A 25 -1.62 0.60 -11.00
CA GLU A 25 -1.09 -0.74 -10.68
C GLU A 25 -1.54 -1.21 -9.29
N LEU A 26 -1.54 -0.31 -8.31
CA LEU A 26 -2.05 -0.59 -6.98
C LEU A 26 -3.54 -0.96 -7.02
N ALA A 27 -4.33 -0.18 -7.76
CA ALA A 27 -5.76 -0.44 -7.96
C ALA A 27 -6.01 -1.79 -8.66
N GLN A 28 -5.24 -2.11 -9.70
CA GLN A 28 -5.32 -3.39 -10.41
C GLN A 28 -4.99 -4.59 -9.51
N LYS A 29 -3.93 -4.51 -8.70
CA LYS A 29 -3.59 -5.57 -7.74
C LYS A 29 -4.68 -5.78 -6.69
N LEU A 30 -5.34 -4.70 -6.28
CA LEU A 30 -6.42 -4.73 -5.28
C LEU A 30 -7.79 -5.03 -5.88
N LYS A 31 -7.91 -5.06 -7.21
CA LYS A 31 -9.18 -5.12 -7.96
C LYS A 31 -10.15 -4.00 -7.53
N LEU A 32 -9.62 -2.79 -7.41
CA LEU A 32 -10.35 -1.58 -7.05
C LEU A 32 -10.27 -0.56 -8.18
N ASP A 33 -11.12 0.45 -8.10
CA ASP A 33 -11.04 1.59 -9.00
C ASP A 33 -9.85 2.49 -8.66
N THR A 34 -9.22 3.04 -9.70
CA THR A 34 -8.08 3.95 -9.53
C THR A 34 -8.51 5.24 -8.83
N ILE A 35 -9.77 5.66 -9.01
CA ILE A 35 -10.35 6.84 -8.37
C ILE A 35 -10.39 6.67 -6.85
N ASP A 36 -10.78 5.49 -6.36
CA ASP A 36 -10.79 5.20 -4.92
C ASP A 36 -9.38 5.26 -4.35
N ILE A 37 -8.38 4.66 -5.03
CA ILE A 37 -6.99 4.76 -4.60
C ILE A 37 -6.50 6.21 -4.59
N LEU A 38 -6.84 7.00 -5.60
CA LEU A 38 -6.47 8.43 -5.68
C LEU A 38 -7.10 9.25 -4.56
N LYS A 39 -8.35 8.95 -4.19
CA LYS A 39 -9.04 9.58 -3.06
C LYS A 39 -8.29 9.38 -1.74
N TYR A 40 -7.67 8.21 -1.57
CA TYR A 40 -6.89 7.86 -0.38
C TYR A 40 -5.38 8.12 -0.52
N ASP A 41 -4.88 8.60 -1.67
CA ASP A 41 -3.44 8.80 -1.92
C ASP A 41 -2.85 9.79 -0.90
N HIS A 42 -3.62 10.82 -0.53
CA HIS A 42 -3.24 11.83 0.47
C HIS A 42 -3.59 11.46 1.92
N THR A 43 -4.25 10.33 2.13
CA THR A 43 -4.67 9.86 3.45
C THR A 43 -3.58 8.98 4.05
N LYS A 44 -3.42 9.03 5.37
CA LYS A 44 -2.50 8.13 6.07
C LYS A 44 -3.09 6.73 6.09
N LEU A 45 -2.24 5.71 6.02
CA LEU A 45 -2.70 4.32 6.00
C LEU A 45 -3.59 3.98 7.20
N LYS A 46 -3.31 4.54 8.39
CA LYS A 46 -4.12 4.36 9.60
C LYS A 46 -5.54 4.92 9.52
N ASP A 47 -5.75 5.94 8.68
CA ASP A 47 -7.02 6.67 8.54
C ASP A 47 -7.85 6.12 7.36
N VAL A 48 -7.31 5.13 6.63
CA VAL A 48 -8.04 4.40 5.59
C VAL A 48 -9.02 3.42 6.27
N PRO A 49 -10.29 3.36 5.84
CA PRO A 49 -11.26 2.43 6.42
C PRO A 49 -10.88 0.96 6.15
N GLU A 50 -11.11 0.08 7.14
CA GLU A 50 -11.22 -1.36 6.90
C GLU A 50 -12.47 -1.60 6.04
N PRO A 51 -12.44 -2.35 4.91
CA PRO A 51 -11.51 -3.43 4.52
C PRO A 51 -10.40 -3.06 3.52
N LEU A 52 -10.34 -1.80 3.07
CA LEU A 52 -9.33 -1.36 2.09
C LEU A 52 -7.91 -1.41 2.68
N GLN A 53 -7.79 -0.96 3.94
CA GLN A 53 -6.54 -0.96 4.68
C GLN A 53 -5.90 -2.37 4.73
N THR A 54 -6.68 -3.40 5.05
CA THR A 54 -6.22 -4.79 5.18
C THR A 54 -5.64 -5.34 3.88
N LYS A 55 -6.22 -4.95 2.73
CA LYS A 55 -5.72 -5.35 1.40
C LYS A 55 -4.47 -4.56 0.99
N LEU A 56 -4.40 -3.29 1.38
CA LEU A 56 -3.28 -2.39 1.08
C LEU A 56 -2.01 -2.77 1.86
N ILE A 57 -2.14 -3.13 3.14
CA ILE A 57 -1.02 -3.46 4.03
C ILE A 57 -0.03 -4.46 3.40
N PRO A 58 -0.42 -5.67 2.94
CA PRO A 58 0.54 -6.65 2.43
C PRO A 58 1.25 -6.19 1.16
N ILE A 59 0.57 -5.45 0.28
CA ILE A 59 1.18 -4.91 -0.96
C ILE A 59 2.15 -3.78 -0.61
N LEU A 60 1.73 -2.82 0.20
CA LEU A 60 2.55 -1.66 0.54
C LEU A 60 3.72 -1.99 1.46
N ARG A 61 3.57 -3.03 2.30
CA ARG A 61 4.63 -3.55 3.17
C ARG A 61 5.72 -4.25 2.38
N GLY A 62 5.41 -4.75 1.19
CA GLY A 62 6.37 -5.53 0.39
C GLY A 62 6.41 -7.00 0.78
N ASP A 63 5.36 -7.54 1.43
CA ASP A 63 5.28 -8.98 1.80
C ASP A 63 5.37 -9.90 0.57
N TYR A 64 5.11 -9.35 -0.63
CA TYR A 64 5.28 -10.05 -1.91
C TYR A 64 6.74 -10.09 -2.41
N MET A 65 7.60 -9.17 -1.95
CA MET A 65 9.02 -9.11 -2.31
C MET A 65 9.87 -10.04 -1.44
N ASP A 66 9.46 -10.31 -0.19
CA ASP A 66 10.13 -11.28 0.71
C ASP A 66 10.12 -12.72 0.17
N LYS A 67 9.28 -13.02 -0.82
CA LYS A 67 9.21 -14.35 -1.47
C LYS A 67 10.12 -14.49 -2.68
N ILE A 68 10.86 -13.45 -3.09
CA ILE A 68 11.84 -13.58 -4.16
C ILE A 68 13.06 -14.26 -3.54
N PRO A 69 13.35 -15.54 -3.86
CA PRO A 69 14.59 -16.15 -3.43
C PRO A 69 15.69 -15.37 -4.14
N TRP A 70 16.53 -14.70 -3.37
CA TRP A 70 17.77 -14.11 -3.87
C TRP A 70 18.49 -15.18 -4.70
N LEU A 71 18.81 -14.83 -5.94
CA LEU A 71 19.57 -15.65 -6.87
C LEU A 71 21.00 -15.88 -6.35
#